data_AF-A0A946INU4-F1
#
_entry.id   AF-A0A946INU4-F1
#
_cell.length_a   1.000
_cell.length_b   1.000
_cell.length_c   1.000
_cell.angle_alpha   90.00
_cell.angle_beta   90.00
_cell.angle_gamma   90.00
#
_symmetry.space_group_name_H-M   'P 1'
#
loop_
_entity.id
_entity.type
_entity.pdbx_description
1 polymer ?
#
loop_
_entity_poly.entity_id
_entity_poly.type
_entity_poly.pdbx_seq_one_letter_code
_entity_poly.pdbx_strand_id
1 'polypeptide(L)' 'MDLLKYTLRIADSSIILAQRLSSWCSKGPTLEEDIALSNLSLDLFGQANALLEYA' A
#
# COMPACT_ATOMS: atom_id res chain seq x y z
N MET A 1 -4.87 18.48 -15.10
CA MET A 1 -4.36 18.17 -13.75
C MET A 1 -2.86 18.21 -13.83
N ASP A 2 -2.18 18.77 -12.83
CA ASP A 2 -0.72 18.78 -12.76
C ASP A 2 -0.18 17.35 -12.56
N LEU A 3 0.91 16.98 -13.25
CA LEU A 3 1.53 15.66 -13.20
C LEU A 3 1.94 15.32 -11.75
N LEU A 4 2.55 16.29 -11.06
CA LEU A 4 2.95 16.13 -9.66
C LEU A 4 1.76 15.75 -8.77
N LYS A 5 0.66 16.49 -8.88
CA LYS A 5 -0.56 16.24 -8.11
C LYS A 5 -1.21 14.91 -8.45
N TYR A 6 -1.09 14.46 -9.70
CA TYR A 6 -1.60 13.16 -10.12
C TYR A 6 -0.79 12.02 -9.50
N THR A 7 0.54 12.09 -9.57
CA THR A 7 1.46 11.12 -8.96
C THR A 7 1.24 11.01 -7.45
N LEU A 8 1.17 12.15 -6.74
CA LEU A 8 0.93 12.17 -5.28
C LEU A 8 -0.39 11.49 -4.91
N ARG A 9 -1.48 11.72 -5.67
CA ARG A 9 -2.77 11.08 -5.39
C ARG A 9 -2.73 9.56 -5.49
N ILE A 10 -1.95 9.02 -6.44
CA ILE A 10 -1.78 7.57 -6.56
C ILE A 10 -0.96 7.06 -5.37
N ALA A 11 0.14 7.73 -5.05
CA ALA A 11 0.99 7.36 -3.92
C ALA A 11 0.23 7.36 -2.58
N ASP A 12 -0.56 8.41 -2.33
CA ASP A 12 -1.42 8.53 -1.14
C ASP A 12 -2.47 7.41 -1.07
N SER A 13 -3.06 7.05 -2.22
CA SER A 13 -4.03 5.95 -2.27
C SER A 13 -3.38 4.61 -1.93
N SER A 14 -2.19 4.35 -2.48
CA SER A 14 -1.41 3.14 -2.21
C SER A 14 -0.99 3.06 -0.74
N ILE A 15 -0.48 4.15 -0.14
CA ILE A 15 -0.01 4.13 1.25
C ILE A 15 -1.15 4.00 2.26
N ILE A 16 -2.30 4.63 2.01
CA ILE A 16 -3.49 4.51 2.87
C ILE A 16 -4.01 3.06 2.84
N LEU A 17 -4.07 2.46 1.65
CA LEU A 17 -4.51 1.06 1.52
C LEU A 17 -3.51 0.11 2.20
N ALA A 18 -2.21 0.31 1.99
CA ALA A 18 -1.16 -0.45 2.67
C ALA A 18 -1.33 -0.40 4.20
N GLN A 19 -1.49 0.80 4.77
CA GLN A 19 -1.68 0.95 6.22
C GLN A 19 -2.93 0.23 6.72
N ARG A 20 -4.03 0.26 5.95
CA ARG A 20 -5.26 -0.48 6.30
C ARG A 20 -5.05 -1.99 6.27
N LEU A 21 -4.37 -2.51 5.24
CA LEU A 21 -4.07 -3.94 5.15
C LEU A 21 -3.11 -4.40 6.26
N SER A 22 -2.11 -3.59 6.60
CA SER A 22 -1.22 -3.85 7.74
C SER A 22 -1.96 -3.98 9.07
N SER A 23 -3.08 -3.27 9.25
CA SER A 23 -3.89 -3.39 10.46
C SER A 23 -4.59 -4.74 10.63
N TRP A 24 -4.65 -5.54 9.56
CA TRP A 24 -5.17 -6.91 9.55
C TRP A 24 -4.12 -7.98 9.85
N CYS A 25 -2.85 -7.61 10.02
CA CYS A 25 -1.81 -8.56 10.42
C CYS A 25 -2.24 -9.33 11.68
N SER A 26 -2.13 -10.66 11.64
CA SER A 26 -2.59 -11.59 12.67
C SER A 26 -4.11 -11.68 12.85
N LYS A 27 -4.89 -11.17 11.88
CA LYS A 27 -6.37 -11.20 11.89
C LYS A 27 -6.97 -11.90 10.67
N GLY A 28 -6.13 -12.49 9.82
CA GLY A 28 -6.57 -13.31 8.69
C GLY A 28 -7.28 -14.60 9.15
N PRO A 29 -8.21 -15.16 8.35
CA PRO A 29 -8.90 -16.42 8.67
C PRO A 29 -7.96 -17.62 8.75
N THR A 30 -6.90 -17.63 7.92
CA THR A 30 -5.81 -18.62 7.93
C THR A 30 -4.45 -17.92 7.90
N LEU A 31 -3.38 -18.68 8.20
CA LEU A 31 -2.01 -18.16 8.16
C LEU A 31 -1.62 -17.77 6.73
N GLU A 32 -2.01 -18.57 5.74
CA GLU A 32 -1.74 -18.33 4.33
C GLU A 32 -2.40 -17.02 3.85
N GLU A 33 -3.64 -16.78 4.27
CA GLU A 33 -4.37 -15.56 3.93
C GLU A 33 -3.78 -14.33 4.65
N ASP A 34 -3.34 -14.47 5.89
CA ASP A 34 -2.67 -13.39 6.64
C ASP A 34 -1.32 -13.00 6.02
N ILE A 35 -0.53 -14.00 5.60
CA ILE A 35 0.72 -13.79 4.86
C ILE A 35 0.43 -13.14 3.50
N ALA A 36 -0.58 -13.60 2.76
CA ALA A 36 -0.96 -13.03 1.48
C ALA A 36 -1.39 -11.55 1.62
N LEU A 37 -2.16 -11.22 2.66
CA LEU A 37 -2.60 -9.86 2.94
C LEU A 37 -1.42 -8.95 3.35
N SER A 38 -0.51 -9.48 4.17
CA SER A 38 0.71 -8.79 4.56
C SER A 38 1.63 -8.52 3.36
N ASN A 39 1.76 -9.48 2.43
CA ASN A 39 2.52 -9.30 1.19
C ASN A 39 1.89 -8.23 0.29
N LEU A 40 0.56 -8.24 0.14
CA LEU A 40 -0.14 -7.20 -0.63
C LEU A 40 0.06 -5.81 0.00
N SER A 41 0.02 -5.71 1.33
CA SER A 41 0.34 -4.48 2.04
C SER A 41 1.76 -4.00 1.75
N LEU A 42 2.74 -4.91 1.71
CA LEU A 42 4.13 -4.59 1.45
C LEU A 42 4.34 -4.09 0.01
N ASP A 43 3.72 -4.72 -0.97
CA ASP A 43 3.77 -4.30 -2.38
C ASP A 43 3.21 -2.87 -2.55
N LEU A 44 2.10 -2.56 -1.88
CA LEU A 44 1.50 -1.22 -1.91
C LEU A 44 2.38 -0.16 -1.24
N PHE A 45 3.09 -0.50 -0.16
CA PHE A 45 4.13 0.38 0.40
C PHE A 45 5.26 0.62 -0.60
N GLY A 46 5.72 -0.42 -1.30
CA GLY A 46 6.73 -0.31 -2.35
C GLY A 46 6.28 0.63 -3.49
N GLN A 47 5.04 0.46 -3.96
CA GLN A 47 4.45 1.33 -4.98
C GLN A 47 4.34 2.79 -4.51
N ALA A 48 3.84 3.01 -3.29
CA ALA A 48 3.72 4.34 -2.71
C ALA A 48 5.10 5.01 -2.61
N ASN A 49 6.10 4.29 -2.10
CA ASN A 49 7.46 4.81 -1.96
C ASN A 49 8.06 5.21 -3.32
N ALA A 50 7.96 4.35 -4.33
CA ALA A 50 8.47 4.64 -5.67
C ALA A 50 7.81 5.89 -6.30
N LEU A 51 6.50 6.07 -6.06
CA LEU A 51 5.76 7.23 -6.56
C LEU A 51 6.06 8.50 -5.78
N LEU A 52 6.25 8.41 -4.45
CA LEU A 52 6.65 9.55 -3.61
C LEU A 52 8.08 10.00 -3.92
N GLU A 53 8.99 9.08 -4.23
CA GLU A 53 10.36 9.41 -4.63
C GLU A 53 10.41 10.08 -6.01
N TYR A 54 9.47 9.73 -6.90
CA TYR A 54 9.34 10.36 -8.21
C TYR A 54 8.67 11.75 -8.19
N ALA A 55 7.81 12.01 -7.20
CA ALA A 55 7.03 13.24 -7.06
C ALA A 55 7.85 14.39 -6.45
#